data_AF-S2EV38-F1
#
_entry.id   AF-S2EV38-F1
#
_cell.length_a   1.000
_cell.length_b   1.000
_cell.length_c   1.000
_cell.angle_alpha   90.00
_cell.angle_beta   90.00
_cell.angle_gamma   90.00
#
_symmetry.space_group_name_H-M   'P 1'
#
loop_
_entity.id
_entity.type
_entity.pdbx_description
1 polymer ?
#
loop_
_entity_poly.entity_id
_entity_poly.type
_entity_poly.pdbx_seq_one_letter_code
_entity_poly.pdbx_strand_id
1 'polypeptide(L)'
;MTKKLYEELEVGENATLYGIFKKSRDKEKNDGVLYGVEKQDGQKFFATNLRLSVPLMLVLTAALLFCLVFVVGWAASIFPVLYIFGNESPNYMYNTTVFATVEASLVAAVILWRAWVMIGATSKPESWVAIEPATLSSRFSKFHK
;
A
#
# COMPACT_ATOMS: atom_id res chain seq x y z
N MET A 1 9.45 -14.23 -9.29
CA MET A 1 9.68 -14.13 -7.83
C MET A 1 8.87 -15.18 -7.07
N THR A 2 7.64 -15.50 -7.47
CA THR A 2 6.79 -16.55 -6.88
C THR A 2 7.29 -17.99 -7.12
N LYS A 3 7.95 -18.27 -8.25
CA LYS A 3 8.44 -19.63 -8.59
C LYS A 3 9.36 -20.28 -7.54
N LYS A 4 10.24 -19.49 -6.90
CA LYS A 4 11.15 -20.01 -5.86
C LYS A 4 10.42 -20.56 -4.63
N LEU A 5 9.31 -19.93 -4.22
CA LEU A 5 8.52 -20.41 -3.08
C LEU A 5 7.85 -21.75 -3.38
N TYR A 6 7.48 -22.01 -4.64
CA TYR A 6 6.85 -23.28 -5.05
C TYR A 6 7.87 -24.39 -5.33
N GLU A 7 9.09 -24.06 -5.77
CA GLU A 7 10.16 -25.03 -6.06
C GLU A 7 10.77 -25.64 -4.78
N GLU A 8 10.68 -24.95 -3.65
CA GLU A 8 11.25 -25.40 -2.38
C GLU A 8 10.28 -26.26 -1.52
N LEU A 9 9.02 -26.41 -1.92
CA LEU A 9 8.04 -27.25 -1.24
C LEU A 9 8.09 -28.67 -1.81
N GLU A 10 8.61 -29.63 -1.05
CA GLU A 10 8.56 -31.05 -1.43
C GLU A 10 7.11 -31.58 -1.34
N VAL A 11 6.75 -32.47 -2.27
CA VAL A 11 5.39 -33.04 -2.34
C VAL A 11 5.12 -33.88 -1.09
N GLY A 12 4.24 -33.40 -0.21
CA GLY A 12 3.83 -34.08 1.02
C GLY A 12 4.26 -33.40 2.33
N GLU A 13 5.01 -32.29 2.26
CA GLU A 13 5.41 -31.52 3.45
C GLU A 13 4.27 -30.59 3.91
N ASN A 14 3.94 -30.58 5.22
CA ASN A 14 3.01 -29.57 5.75
C ASN A 14 3.76 -28.26 5.93
N ALA A 15 3.26 -27.17 5.34
CA ALA A 15 3.85 -25.85 5.50
C ALA A 15 2.79 -24.79 5.82
N THR A 16 3.17 -23.81 6.64
CA THR A 16 2.32 -22.66 6.95
C THR A 16 2.55 -21.58 5.88
N LEU A 17 1.48 -21.24 5.16
CA LEU A 17 1.52 -20.23 4.09
C LEU A 17 1.07 -18.87 4.62
N TYR A 18 1.90 -17.85 4.43
CA TYR A 18 1.57 -16.46 4.71
C TYR A 18 1.15 -15.78 3.40
N GLY A 19 -0.07 -15.28 3.33
CA GLY A 19 -0.60 -14.67 2.11
C GLY A 19 -1.54 -13.50 2.39
N ILE A 20 -1.57 -12.55 1.44
CA ILE A 20 -2.52 -11.43 1.43
C ILE A 20 -3.60 -11.78 0.41
N PHE A 21 -4.84 -11.87 0.87
CA PHE A 21 -5.98 -12.26 0.03
C PHE A 21 -6.99 -11.12 -0.06
N LYS A 22 -7.34 -10.73 -1.27
CA LYS A 22 -8.42 -9.79 -1.55
C LYS A 22 -9.73 -10.57 -1.65
N LYS A 23 -10.64 -10.33 -0.69
CA LYS A 23 -12.00 -10.87 -0.75
C LYS A 23 -12.88 -9.96 -1.62
N SER A 24 -13.44 -10.52 -2.67
CA SER A 24 -14.43 -9.92 -3.56
C SER A 24 -15.75 -10.71 -3.50
N ARG A 25 -16.85 -10.04 -3.83
CA ARG A 25 -18.18 -10.68 -3.98
C ARG A 25 -18.23 -11.55 -5.23
N ASP A 26 -17.50 -11.14 -6.26
CA ASP A 26 -17.23 -11.92 -7.46
C ASP A 26 -15.97 -12.76 -7.22
N LYS A 27 -16.15 -14.09 -7.17
CA LYS A 27 -15.06 -15.04 -6.88
C LYS A 27 -13.96 -15.03 -7.94
N GLU A 28 -14.26 -14.64 -9.18
CA GLU A 28 -13.26 -14.54 -10.25
C GLU A 28 -12.31 -13.35 -10.04
N LYS A 29 -12.68 -12.40 -9.19
CA LYS A 29 -11.86 -11.25 -8.79
C LYS A 29 -11.18 -11.45 -7.44
N ASN A 30 -11.30 -12.64 -6.85
CA ASN A 30 -10.49 -12.97 -5.68
C ASN A 30 -9.05 -13.12 -6.15
N ASP A 31 -8.18 -12.29 -5.60
CA ASP A 31 -6.75 -12.30 -5.89
C ASP A 31 -5.99 -12.55 -4.59
N GLY A 32 -4.85 -13.23 -4.70
CA GLY A 32 -4.06 -13.69 -3.58
C GLY A 32 -2.59 -13.63 -3.91
N VAL A 33 -1.82 -12.93 -3.07
CA VAL A 33 -0.36 -12.90 -3.17
C VAL A 33 0.24 -13.65 -1.99
N LEU A 34 0.99 -14.71 -2.29
CA LEU A 34 1.81 -15.42 -1.32
C LEU A 34 3.00 -14.53 -0.91
N TYR A 35 3.09 -14.29 0.40
CA TYR A 35 4.06 -13.40 1.03
C TYR A 35 5.19 -14.16 1.73
N GLY A 36 4.95 -15.39 2.17
CA GLY A 36 5.98 -16.26 2.73
C GLY A 36 5.50 -17.67 3.03
N VAL A 37 6.44 -18.54 3.37
CA VAL A 37 6.23 -19.95 3.71
C VAL A 37 7.08 -20.28 4.95
N GLU A 38 6.50 -21.01 5.89
CA GLU A 38 7.21 -21.61 7.03
C GLU A 38 7.09 -23.13 6.95
N LYS A 39 8.25 -23.80 6.90
CA LYS A 39 8.36 -25.26 6.84
C LYS A 39 8.25 -25.89 8.23
N GLN A 40 8.00 -27.20 8.29
CA GLN A 40 7.97 -27.98 9.54
C GLN A 40 9.30 -27.95 10.31
N ASP A 41 10.42 -27.78 9.61
CA ASP A 41 11.77 -27.62 10.19
C ASP A 41 12.02 -26.21 10.79
N GLY A 42 10.98 -25.37 10.87
CA GLY A 42 11.08 -24.01 11.44
C GLY A 42 11.76 -22.99 10.51
N GLN A 43 12.15 -23.39 9.30
CA GLN A 43 12.71 -22.49 8.29
C GLN A 43 11.62 -21.57 7.71
N LYS A 44 11.84 -20.26 7.82
CA LYS A 44 10.91 -19.21 7.38
C LYS A 44 11.45 -18.48 6.16
N PHE A 45 10.73 -18.57 5.04
CA PHE A 45 11.04 -17.88 3.80
C PHE A 45 10.00 -16.79 3.55
N PHE A 46 10.40 -15.52 3.73
CA PHE A 46 9.55 -14.37 3.43
C PHE A 46 10.04 -13.64 2.19
N ALA A 47 9.11 -13.12 1.40
CA ALA A 47 9.41 -12.21 0.29
C ALA A 47 9.80 -10.81 0.81
N THR A 48 10.85 -10.74 1.63
CA THR A 48 11.32 -9.52 2.31
C THR A 48 11.65 -8.39 1.33
N ASN A 49 12.03 -8.70 0.08
CA ASN A 49 12.19 -7.69 -0.96
C ASN A 49 10.90 -6.90 -1.23
N LEU A 50 9.74 -7.56 -1.26
CA LEU A 50 8.44 -6.90 -1.49
C LEU A 50 8.03 -6.02 -0.29
N ARG A 51 8.52 -6.34 0.92
CA ARG A 51 8.27 -5.58 2.14
C ARG A 51 8.72 -4.13 2.04
N LEU A 52 9.85 -3.89 1.37
CA LEU A 52 10.44 -2.55 1.25
C LEU A 52 10.24 -1.94 -0.14
N SER A 53 10.15 -2.74 -1.20
CA SER A 53 9.93 -2.22 -2.55
C SER A 53 8.61 -1.46 -2.69
N VAL A 54 7.51 -1.98 -2.14
CA VAL A 54 6.20 -1.33 -2.28
C VAL A 54 6.10 -0.01 -1.49
N PRO A 55 6.51 0.04 -0.20
CA PRO A 55 6.58 1.31 0.52
C PRO A 55 7.51 2.33 -0.15
N LEU A 56 8.64 1.89 -0.71
CA LEU A 56 9.56 2.78 -1.43
C LEU A 56 8.90 3.39 -2.68
N MET A 57 8.17 2.60 -3.46
CA MET A 57 7.39 3.12 -4.60
C MET A 57 6.33 4.13 -4.15
N LEU A 58 5.68 3.90 -3.00
CA LEU A 58 4.70 4.83 -2.43
C LEU A 58 5.36 6.14 -1.98
N VAL A 59 6.55 6.10 -1.38
CA VAL A 59 7.32 7.29 -1.03
C VAL A 59 7.69 8.10 -2.28
N LEU A 60 8.18 7.44 -3.33
CA LEU A 60 8.45 8.09 -4.62
C LEU A 60 7.18 8.73 -5.21
N THR A 61 6.07 7.99 -5.17
CA THR A 61 4.76 8.49 -5.64
C THR A 61 4.30 9.69 -4.83
N ALA A 62 4.52 9.69 -3.50
CA ALA A 62 4.18 10.82 -2.63
C ALA A 62 4.98 12.07 -3.02
N ALA A 63 6.27 11.95 -3.30
CA ALA A 63 7.10 13.06 -3.75
C ALA A 63 6.65 13.61 -5.11
N LEU A 64 6.32 12.74 -6.07
CA LEU A 64 5.82 13.16 -7.38
C LEU A 64 4.46 13.85 -7.29
N LEU A 65 3.54 13.30 -6.48
CA LEU A 65 2.22 13.91 -6.25
C LEU A 65 2.35 15.24 -5.51
N PHE A 66 3.27 15.38 -4.55
CA PHE A 66 3.57 16.66 -3.92
C PHE A 66 3.92 17.71 -4.97
N CYS A 67 4.89 17.41 -5.85
CA CYS A 67 5.32 18.35 -6.88
C CYS A 67 4.17 18.73 -7.82
N LEU A 68 3.40 17.75 -8.28
CA LEU A 68 2.28 17.99 -9.20
C LEU A 68 1.18 18.83 -8.55
N VAL A 69 0.75 18.46 -7.35
CA VAL A 69 -0.29 19.17 -6.61
C VAL A 69 0.18 20.55 -6.18
N PHE A 70 1.46 20.72 -5.86
CA PHE A 70 2.02 22.04 -5.56
C PHE A 70 1.91 22.98 -6.76
N VAL A 71 2.34 22.56 -7.96
CA VAL A 71 2.30 23.41 -9.16
C VAL A 71 0.85 23.77 -9.53
N VAL A 72 -0.03 22.77 -9.58
CA VAL A 72 -1.45 22.98 -9.93
C VAL A 72 -2.18 23.76 -8.84
N GLY A 73 -1.96 23.38 -7.58
CA GLY A 73 -2.55 24.00 -6.40
C GLY A 73 -2.09 25.44 -6.22
N TRP A 74 -0.85 25.78 -6.57
CA TRP A 74 -0.37 27.17 -6.54
C TRP A 74 -1.14 28.06 -7.51
N ALA A 75 -1.32 27.61 -8.76
CA ALA A 75 -2.12 28.36 -9.74
C ALA A 75 -3.59 28.48 -9.30
N ALA A 76 -4.18 27.39 -8.78
CA ALA A 76 -5.55 27.39 -8.28
C ALA A 76 -5.74 28.24 -7.02
N SER A 77 -4.74 28.30 -6.14
CA SER A 77 -4.77 29.02 -4.86
C SER A 77 -4.79 30.55 -5.01
N ILE A 78 -4.44 31.07 -6.19
CA ILE A 78 -4.51 32.51 -6.46
C ILE A 78 -5.94 33.03 -6.25
N PHE A 79 -6.95 32.33 -6.77
CA PHE A 79 -8.35 32.75 -6.67
C PHE A 79 -8.86 32.89 -5.22
N PRO A 80 -8.76 31.86 -4.36
CA PRO A 80 -9.20 31.99 -2.98
C PRO A 80 -8.34 32.97 -2.18
N VAL A 81 -7.02 33.07 -2.45
CA VAL A 81 -6.16 34.03 -1.75
C VAL A 81 -6.54 35.47 -2.09
N LEU A 82 -6.76 35.78 -3.37
CA LEU A 82 -7.22 37.11 -3.78
C LEU A 82 -8.62 37.44 -3.24
N TYR A 83 -9.50 36.44 -3.17
CA TYR A 83 -10.84 36.60 -2.60
C TYR A 83 -10.81 36.89 -1.09
N ILE A 84 -9.95 36.19 -0.32
CA ILE A 84 -9.89 36.29 1.14
C ILE A 84 -9.08 37.51 1.60
N PHE A 85 -7.94 37.79 0.95
CA PHE A 85 -6.96 38.78 1.41
C PHE A 85 -6.96 40.07 0.59
N GLY A 86 -7.70 40.12 -0.53
CA GLY A 86 -7.75 41.27 -1.43
C GLY A 86 -6.51 41.41 -2.33
N ASN A 87 -6.69 42.08 -3.47
CA ASN A 87 -5.67 42.26 -4.50
C ASN A 87 -4.55 43.26 -4.10
N GLU A 88 -4.77 44.04 -3.03
CA GLU A 88 -3.79 45.00 -2.51
C GLU A 88 -2.88 44.41 -1.42
N SER A 89 -3.06 43.13 -1.08
CA SER A 89 -2.21 42.43 -0.12
C SER A 89 -0.78 42.32 -0.67
N PRO A 90 0.22 42.99 -0.07
CA PRO A 90 1.61 42.89 -0.51
C PRO A 90 2.18 41.46 -0.35
N ASN A 91 1.48 40.59 0.37
CA ASN A 91 1.89 39.22 0.69
C ASN A 91 1.09 38.14 -0.05
N TYR A 92 0.29 38.49 -1.07
CA TYR A 92 -0.58 37.49 -1.72
C TYR A 92 0.23 36.32 -2.31
N MET A 93 1.40 36.56 -2.93
CA MET A 93 2.28 35.50 -3.45
C MET A 93 2.79 34.57 -2.35
N TYR A 94 3.13 35.12 -1.18
CA TYR A 94 3.54 34.33 -0.02
C TYR A 94 2.38 33.46 0.47
N ASN A 95 1.20 34.05 0.67
CA ASN A 95 0.01 33.32 1.12
C ASN A 95 -0.36 32.20 0.14
N THR A 96 -0.40 32.47 -1.17
CA THR A 96 -0.62 31.45 -2.21
C THR A 96 0.37 30.30 -2.10
N THR A 97 1.65 30.61 -1.87
CA THR A 97 2.68 29.58 -1.73
C THR A 97 2.48 28.73 -0.47
N VAL A 98 2.09 29.35 0.65
CA VAL A 98 1.77 28.63 1.89
C VAL A 98 0.58 27.70 1.68
N PHE A 99 -0.54 28.20 1.11
CA PHE A 99 -1.72 27.39 0.83
C PHE A 99 -1.39 26.18 -0.05
N ALA A 100 -0.71 26.41 -1.18
CA ALA A 100 -0.32 25.34 -2.09
C ALA A 100 0.63 24.31 -1.44
N THR A 101 1.54 24.77 -0.59
CA THR A 101 2.46 23.89 0.16
C THR A 101 1.70 23.01 1.15
N VAL A 102 0.74 23.58 1.88
CA VAL A 102 -0.08 22.85 2.85
C VAL A 102 -0.92 21.80 2.13
N GLU A 103 -1.61 22.17 1.05
CA GLU A 103 -2.42 21.25 0.26
C GLU A 103 -1.59 20.10 -0.32
N ALA A 104 -0.45 20.40 -0.96
CA ALA A 104 0.44 19.38 -1.49
C ALA A 104 1.01 18.47 -0.40
N SER A 105 1.35 19.02 0.77
CA SER A 105 1.82 18.26 1.92
C SER A 105 0.76 17.30 2.45
N LEU A 106 -0.51 17.72 2.51
CA LEU A 106 -1.62 16.86 2.93
C LEU A 106 -1.81 15.68 1.98
N VAL A 107 -1.74 15.91 0.66
CA VAL A 107 -1.80 14.82 -0.33
C VAL A 107 -0.64 13.85 -0.14
N ALA A 108 0.59 14.34 -0.02
CA ALA A 108 1.76 13.51 0.20
C ALA A 108 1.66 12.71 1.51
N ALA A 109 1.18 13.34 2.59
CA ALA A 109 1.02 12.71 3.90
C ALA A 109 0.05 11.52 3.85
N VAL A 110 -1.05 11.61 3.08
CA VAL A 110 -1.97 10.47 2.91
C VAL A 110 -1.28 9.27 2.26
N ILE A 111 -0.43 9.50 1.26
CA ILE A 111 0.31 8.41 0.58
C ILE A 111 1.39 7.83 1.51
N LEU A 112 2.13 8.68 2.21
CA LEU A 112 3.12 8.24 3.20
C LEU A 112 2.48 7.46 4.35
N TRP A 113 1.29 7.84 4.79
CA TRP A 113 0.52 7.08 5.78
C TRP A 113 0.21 5.67 5.28
N ARG A 114 -0.18 5.51 4.00
CA ARG A 114 -0.40 4.18 3.41
C ARG A 114 0.88 3.36 3.36
N ALA A 115 2.01 3.97 3.03
CA ALA A 115 3.31 3.30 3.07
C ALA A 115 3.65 2.83 4.50
N TRP A 116 3.42 3.68 5.49
CA TRP A 116 3.63 3.36 6.90
C TRP A 116 2.76 2.19 7.38
N VAL A 117 1.46 2.21 7.07
CA VAL A 117 0.53 1.10 7.38
C VAL A 117 1.01 -0.21 6.76
N MET A 118 1.51 -0.17 5.52
CA MET A 118 2.02 -1.36 4.85
C MET A 118 3.27 -1.91 5.53
N ILE A 119 4.23 -1.07 5.91
CA ILE A 119 5.42 -1.47 6.67
C ILE A 119 5.01 -2.10 7.99
N GLY A 120 4.08 -1.48 8.72
CA GLY A 120 3.56 -2.01 9.99
C GLY A 120 2.92 -3.39 9.82
N ALA A 121 1.98 -3.53 8.88
CA ALA A 121 1.27 -4.79 8.63
C ALA A 121 2.21 -5.92 8.20
N THR A 122 3.23 -5.61 7.40
CA THR A 122 4.20 -6.58 6.89
C THR A 122 5.36 -6.87 7.84
N SER A 123 5.43 -6.16 8.99
CA SER A 123 6.51 -6.31 9.95
C SER A 123 6.40 -7.50 10.89
N LYS A 124 5.19 -7.98 11.13
CA LYS A 124 4.89 -9.10 12.03
C LYS A 124 3.95 -10.11 11.35
N PRO A 125 4.42 -10.90 10.37
CA PRO A 125 3.60 -11.88 9.67
C PRO A 125 2.96 -12.92 10.61
N GLU A 126 3.65 -13.24 11.70
CA GLU A 126 3.18 -14.19 12.72
C GLU A 126 1.92 -13.73 13.46
N SER A 127 1.64 -12.43 13.44
CA SER A 127 0.41 -11.86 14.03
C SER A 127 -0.79 -11.91 13.07
N TRP A 128 -0.62 -12.42 11.86
CA TRP A 128 -1.69 -12.51 10.89
C TRP A 128 -2.70 -13.59 11.27
N VAL A 129 -3.97 -13.35 10.92
CA VAL A 129 -5.06 -14.27 11.25
C VAL A 129 -4.84 -15.61 10.55
N ALA A 130 -4.74 -16.68 11.35
CA ALA A 130 -4.70 -18.03 10.83
C ALA A 130 -6.02 -18.36 10.10
N ILE A 131 -5.92 -18.94 8.91
CA ILE A 131 -7.07 -19.41 8.15
C ILE A 131 -6.90 -20.90 7.87
N GLU A 132 -7.95 -21.66 8.13
CA GLU A 132 -7.93 -23.09 7.80
C GLU A 132 -7.83 -23.28 6.27
N PRO A 133 -7.03 -24.26 5.80
CA PRO A 133 -6.86 -24.54 4.37
C PRO A 133 -8.19 -24.78 3.64
N ALA A 134 -9.14 -25.47 4.28
CA ALA A 134 -10.49 -25.71 3.73
C ALA A 134 -11.28 -24.41 3.54
N THR A 135 -11.15 -23.48 4.49
CA THR A 135 -11.78 -22.15 4.42
C THR A 135 -11.13 -21.28 3.35
N LEU A 136 -9.81 -21.38 3.14
CA LEU A 136 -9.13 -20.69 2.05
C LEU A 136 -9.54 -21.27 0.68
N SER A 137 -9.54 -22.60 0.55
CA SER A 137 -9.97 -23.31 -0.66
C SER A 137 -11.40 -22.92 -1.05
N SER A 138 -12.34 -22.88 -0.11
CA SER A 138 -13.73 -22.49 -0.41
C SER A 138 -13.90 -21.05 -0.91
N ARG A 139 -12.97 -20.14 -0.58
CA ARG A 139 -12.95 -18.74 -1.08
C ARG A 139 -12.49 -18.64 -2.53
N PHE A 140 -11.58 -19.51 -2.96
CA PHE A 140 -11.04 -19.53 -4.32
C PHE A 140 -11.70 -20.58 -5.22
N SER A 141 -12.32 -21.61 -4.64
CA SER A 141 -13.02 -22.66 -5.35
C SER A 141 -14.38 -22.17 -5.83
N LYS A 142 -14.61 -22.33 -7.14
CA LYS A 142 -15.94 -22.26 -7.76
C LYS A 142 -16.88 -23.34 -7.19
N PHE A 143 -16.35 -24.48 -6.76
CA PHE A 143 -17.09 -25.73 -6.51
C PHE A 143 -17.47 -25.96 -5.04
N HIS A 144 -18.25 -25.04 -4.47
CA HIS A 144 -19.16 -25.42 -3.38
C HIS A 144 -20.51 -24.74 -3.61
N LYS A 145 -21.12 -25.12 -4.74
CA LYS A 145 -22.56 -25.35 -4.92
C LYS A 145 -22.73 -26.22 -6.15
#